data_AF-A0A382HJA1-F1
#
_entry.id   AF-A0A382HJA1-F1
#
_cell.length_a   1.000
_cell.length_b   1.000
_cell.length_c   1.000
_cell.angle_alpha   90.00
_cell.angle_beta   90.00
_cell.angle_gamma   90.00
#
_symmetry.space_group_name_H-M   'P 1'
#
loop_
_entity.id
_entity.type
_entity.pdbx_description
1 polymer ?
#
loop_
_entity_poly.entity_id
_entity_poly.type
_entity_poly.pdbx_seq_one_letter_code
_entity_poly.pdbx_strand_id
1 'polypeptide(L)'
;MDYQTPHELLVATILSAQCTDHRVNQVLPNLYSKYPNIESFAYADLRELSKHIFSCGYHNQKAKSIQGSSLAILERYNGKVPESMSELITLPGVGRKTANCILGECFNIPSMVIDTHMIRIMNLL
;
A
#
# COMPACT_ATOMS: atom_id res chain seq x y z
N MET A 1 -5.99 11.51 -1.94
CA MET A 1 -4.91 10.63 -1.47
C MET A 1 -3.66 11.33 -1.85
N ASP A 2 -2.99 11.91 -0.87
CA ASP A 2 -1.80 12.70 -1.11
C ASP A 2 -0.61 11.82 -0.77
N TYR A 3 0.25 11.59 -1.76
CA TYR A 3 1.48 10.82 -1.65
C TYR A 3 2.57 11.53 -2.47
N GLN A 4 3.81 11.44 -2.02
CA GLN A 4 4.98 12.03 -2.65
C GLN A 4 5.95 10.97 -3.18
N THR A 5 5.82 9.72 -2.72
CA THR A 5 6.70 8.63 -3.11
C THR A 5 5.92 7.36 -3.46
N PRO A 6 6.51 6.44 -4.25
CA PRO A 6 5.89 5.14 -4.51
C PRO A 6 5.66 4.31 -3.24
N HIS A 7 6.51 4.47 -2.21
CA HIS A 7 6.33 3.80 -0.93
C HIS A 7 5.12 4.33 -0.17
N GLU A 8 4.93 5.64 -0.15
CA GLU A 8 3.73 6.24 0.45
C GLU A 8 2.45 5.75 -0.25
N LEU A 9 2.42 5.70 -1.59
CA LEU A 9 1.28 5.13 -2.32
C LEU A 9 1.05 3.65 -1.98
N LEU A 10 2.11 2.85 -1.86
CA LEU A 10 2.01 1.45 -1.43
C LEU A 10 1.36 1.34 -0.04
N VAL A 11 1.78 2.16 0.93
CA VAL A 11 1.16 2.19 2.27
C VAL A 11 -0.30 2.61 2.18
N ALA A 12 -0.62 3.66 1.43
CA ALA A 12 -1.99 4.14 1.24
C ALA A 12 -2.91 3.09 0.61
N THR A 13 -2.42 2.36 -0.39
CA THR A 13 -3.17 1.29 -1.08
C THR A 13 -3.38 0.05 -0.22
N ILE A 14 -2.42 -0.31 0.66
CA ILE A 14 -2.64 -1.36 1.66
C ILE A 14 -3.72 -0.91 2.68
N LEU A 15 -3.71 0.37 3.06
CA LEU A 15 -4.71 0.92 3.99
C LEU A 15 -6.11 1.00 3.38
N SER A 16 -6.23 1.30 2.09
CA SER A 16 -7.52 1.42 1.40
C SER A 16 -8.24 0.09 1.19
N ALA A 17 -7.53 -1.05 1.30
CA ALA A 17 -8.15 -2.37 1.23
C ALA A 17 -9.28 -2.50 2.27
N GLN A 18 -10.53 -2.57 1.81
CA GLN A 18 -11.74 -2.61 2.66
C GLN A 18 -11.83 -1.44 3.64
N CYS A 19 -11.37 -0.25 3.24
CA CYS A 19 -11.48 0.99 3.98
C CYS A 19 -11.93 2.12 3.04
N THR A 20 -12.60 3.15 3.55
CA THR A 20 -13.00 4.29 2.73
C THR A 20 -11.83 5.24 2.54
N ASP A 21 -11.72 5.84 1.35
CA ASP A 21 -10.66 6.82 1.06
C ASP A 21 -10.71 8.02 2.03
N HIS A 22 -11.92 8.44 2.44
CA HIS A 22 -12.09 9.48 3.45
C HIS A 22 -11.37 9.12 4.76
N ARG A 23 -11.51 7.88 5.24
CA ARG A 23 -10.86 7.42 6.47
C ARG A 23 -9.35 7.33 6.28
N VAL A 24 -8.89 6.81 5.14
CA VAL A 24 -7.45 6.71 4.83
C VAL A 24 -6.81 8.10 4.81
N ASN A 25 -7.42 9.07 4.11
CA ASN A 25 -6.93 10.44 4.02
C ASN A 25 -6.85 11.15 5.39
N GLN A 26 -7.69 10.76 6.37
CA GLN A 26 -7.59 11.28 7.74
C GLN A 26 -6.40 10.70 8.52
N VAL A 27 -6.02 9.46 8.24
CA VAL A 27 -4.95 8.73 8.97
C VAL A 27 -3.57 9.05 8.40
N LEU A 28 -3.45 9.18 7.08
CA LEU A 28 -2.15 9.33 6.40
C LEU A 28 -1.27 10.49 6.91
N PRO A 29 -1.77 11.73 7.14
CA PRO A 29 -0.91 12.83 7.56
C PRO A 29 -0.20 12.58 8.88
N ASN A 30 -0.92 12.04 9.87
CA ASN A 30 -0.32 11.68 11.16
C ASN A 30 0.63 10.48 11.01
N LEU A 31 0.25 9.50 10.18
CA LEU A 31 1.05 8.32 9.94
C LEU A 31 2.39 8.66 9.29
N TYR A 32 2.42 9.46 8.23
CA TYR A 32 3.65 9.87 7.56
C TYR A 32 4.50 10.83 8.41
N SER A 33 3.86 11.66 9.25
CA SER A 33 4.59 12.48 10.22
C SER A 33 5.34 11.63 11.24
N LYS A 34 4.72 10.54 11.72
CA LYS A 34 5.32 9.61 12.68
C LYS A 34 6.35 8.67 12.03
N TYR A 35 6.10 8.26 10.79
CA TYR A 35 6.93 7.35 10.02
C TYR A 35 7.35 8.03 8.70
N PRO A 36 8.38 8.89 8.72
CA PRO A 36 8.71 9.77 7.60
C PRO A 36 9.46 9.08 6.44
N ASN A 37 9.93 7.84 6.63
CA ASN A 37 10.69 7.11 5.62
C ASN A 37 10.45 5.60 5.71
N ILE A 38 10.92 4.87 4.71
CA ILE A 38 10.69 3.43 4.61
C ILE A 38 11.32 2.65 5.78
N GLU A 39 12.47 3.09 6.29
CA GLU A 39 13.16 2.53 7.45
C GLU A 39 12.28 2.63 8.70
N SER A 40 11.64 3.78 8.91
CA SER A 40 10.76 3.99 10.05
C SER A 40 9.54 3.06 10.01
N PHE A 41 9.03 2.72 8.83
CA PHE A 41 7.96 1.73 8.69
C PHE A 41 8.46 0.29 8.84
N ALA A 42 9.62 -0.04 8.28
CA ALA A 42 10.20 -1.38 8.32
C ALA A 42 10.54 -1.84 9.74
N TYR A 43 11.02 -0.91 10.56
CA TYR A 43 11.42 -1.17 11.95
C TYR A 43 10.43 -0.63 12.99
N ALA A 44 9.23 -0.20 12.56
CA ALA A 44 8.18 0.25 13.47
C ALA A 44 7.80 -0.86 14.47
N ASP A 45 7.43 -0.50 15.71
CA ASP A 45 6.76 -1.47 16.57
C ASP A 45 5.40 -1.84 15.99
N LEU A 46 5.17 -3.15 15.82
CA LEU A 46 3.96 -3.64 15.15
C LEU A 46 2.68 -3.30 15.93
N ARG A 47 2.74 -3.26 17.26
CA ARG A 47 1.58 -2.94 18.11
C ARG A 47 1.27 -1.45 18.05
N GLU A 48 2.29 -0.59 18.03
CA GLU A 48 2.13 0.86 17.87
C GLU A 48 1.60 1.21 16.47
N LEU A 49 2.19 0.64 15.42
CA LEU A 49 1.72 0.84 14.04
C LEU A 49 0.26 0.41 13.90
N SER A 50 -0.09 -0.78 14.44
CA SER A 50 -1.46 -1.29 14.44
C SER A 50 -2.44 -0.37 15.17
N LYS A 51 -2.03 0.27 16.27
CA LYS A 51 -2.85 1.27 16.99
C LYS A 51 -3.06 2.54 16.15
N HIS A 52 -2.03 3.05 15.49
CA HIS A 52 -2.15 4.26 14.66
C HIS A 52 -3.11 4.08 13.49
N ILE A 53 -3.18 2.88 12.92
CA ILE A 53 -4.08 2.58 11.78
C ILE A 53 -5.36 1.84 12.21
N PHE A 54 -5.68 1.81 13.51
CA PHE A 54 -6.82 1.07 14.06
C PHE A 54 -8.13 1.40 13.35
N SER A 55 -8.34 2.68 13.04
CA SER A 55 -9.56 3.18 12.40
C SER A 55 -9.75 2.72 10.94
N CYS A 56 -8.73 2.13 10.31
CA CYS A 56 -8.80 1.61 8.95
C CYS A 56 -9.35 0.18 8.84
N GLY A 57 -9.68 -0.48 9.97
CA GLY A 57 -10.12 -1.87 9.98
C GLY A 57 -9.03 -2.87 9.56
N TYR A 58 -9.14 -4.14 9.98
CA TYR A 58 -8.10 -5.17 9.75
C TYR A 58 -6.67 -4.71 10.10
N HIS A 59 -6.56 -3.78 11.06
CA HIS A 59 -5.35 -3.01 11.35
C HIS A 59 -4.16 -3.89 11.72
N ASN A 60 -4.38 -5.02 12.41
CA ASN A 60 -3.31 -5.97 12.72
C ASN A 60 -2.68 -6.58 11.46
N GLN A 61 -3.50 -6.95 10.47
CA GLN A 61 -3.01 -7.54 9.23
C GLN A 61 -2.38 -6.46 8.33
N LYS A 62 -3.00 -5.27 8.28
CA LYS A 62 -2.45 -4.12 7.54
C LYS A 62 -1.10 -3.67 8.09
N ALA A 63 -0.94 -3.60 9.43
CA ALA A 63 0.33 -3.25 10.06
C ALA A 63 1.42 -4.26 9.70
N LYS A 64 1.11 -5.56 9.73
CA LYS A 64 2.05 -6.62 9.31
C LYS A 64 2.44 -6.48 7.84
N SER A 65 1.47 -6.19 6.98
CA SER A 65 1.73 -6.00 5.55
C SER A 65 2.56 -4.75 5.28
N ILE A 66 2.27 -3.61 5.93
CA ILE A 66 3.02 -2.37 5.78
C ILE A 66 4.45 -2.53 6.27
N GLN A 67 4.65 -3.05 7.49
CA GLN A 67 5.98 -3.29 8.04
C GLN A 67 6.75 -4.29 7.18
N GLY A 68 6.13 -5.43 6.84
CA GLY A 68 6.78 -6.49 6.06
C GLY A 68 7.11 -6.10 4.63
N SER A 69 6.25 -5.32 3.96
CA SER A 69 6.56 -4.78 2.63
C SER A 69 7.67 -3.75 2.68
N SER A 70 7.67 -2.86 3.68
CA SER A 70 8.74 -1.86 3.88
C SER A 70 10.09 -2.52 4.14
N LEU A 71 10.13 -3.53 5.01
CA LEU A 71 11.33 -4.33 5.29
C LEU A 71 11.82 -5.05 4.03
N ALA A 72 10.91 -5.72 3.30
CA ALA A 72 11.26 -6.40 2.06
C ALA A 72 11.84 -5.45 1.00
N ILE A 73 11.32 -4.23 0.90
CA ILE A 73 11.83 -3.21 -0.03
C ILE A 73 13.24 -2.77 0.35
N LEU A 74 13.49 -2.54 1.65
CA LEU A 74 14.82 -2.20 2.13
C LEU A 74 15.85 -3.30 1.86
N GLU A 75 15.53 -4.53 2.26
CA GLU A 75 16.49 -5.64 2.24
C GLU A 75 16.73 -6.21 0.83
N ARG A 76 15.67 -6.31 0.01
CA ARG A 76 15.75 -6.98 -1.30
C ARG A 76 15.89 -6.03 -2.48
N TYR A 77 15.45 -4.77 -2.31
CA TYR A 77 15.35 -3.81 -3.40
C TYR A 77 16.06 -2.48 -3.07
N ASN A 78 16.96 -2.48 -2.09
CA ASN A 78 17.78 -1.33 -1.67
C ASN A 78 16.95 -0.06 -1.40
N GLY A 79 15.78 -0.22 -0.77
CA GLY A 79 14.89 0.88 -0.41
C GLY A 79 14.06 1.45 -1.56
N LYS A 80 14.15 0.86 -2.77
CA LYS A 80 13.36 1.28 -3.92
C LYS A 80 12.19 0.35 -4.17
N VAL A 81 10.98 0.90 -4.28
CA VAL A 81 9.79 0.13 -4.66
C VAL A 81 10.03 -0.47 -6.06
N PRO A 82 9.88 -1.80 -6.24
CA PRO A 82 10.15 -2.43 -7.51
C PRO A 82 9.14 -2.01 -8.58
N GLU A 83 9.61 -1.96 -9.83
CA GLU A 83 8.84 -1.48 -11.00
C GLU A 83 8.32 -2.64 -11.87
N SER A 84 8.31 -3.86 -11.34
CA SER A 84 7.81 -5.04 -12.04
C SER A 84 6.68 -5.74 -11.29
N MET A 85 5.69 -6.23 -12.04
CA MET A 85 4.57 -6.99 -11.48
C MET A 85 5.05 -8.21 -10.68
N SER A 86 6.00 -8.97 -11.23
CA SER A 86 6.54 -10.18 -10.61
C SER A 86 7.19 -9.92 -9.26
N GLU A 87 7.84 -8.77 -9.08
CA GLU A 87 8.49 -8.40 -7.82
C GLU A 87 7.50 -7.77 -6.84
N LEU A 88 6.60 -6.90 -7.31
CA LEU A 88 5.60 -6.24 -6.47
C LEU A 88 4.71 -7.25 -5.76
N ILE A 89 4.24 -8.31 -6.44
CA ILE A 89 3.40 -9.33 -5.82
C ILE A 89 4.13 -10.19 -4.77
N THR A 90 5.45 -10.09 -4.66
CA THR A 90 6.23 -10.72 -3.59
C THR A 90 6.23 -9.92 -2.30
N LEU A 91 5.71 -8.70 -2.32
CA LEU A 91 5.62 -7.83 -1.14
C LEU A 91 4.39 -8.21 -0.30
N PRO A 92 4.52 -8.35 1.03
CA PRO A 92 3.39 -8.61 1.91
C PRO A 92 2.25 -7.60 1.74
N GLY A 93 1.02 -8.10 1.56
CA GLY A 93 -0.17 -7.27 1.35
C GLY A 93 -0.34 -6.72 -0.06
N VAL A 94 0.54 -7.05 -1.00
CA VAL A 94 0.45 -6.62 -2.40
C VAL A 94 -0.07 -7.76 -3.27
N GLY A 95 -1.33 -7.63 -3.70
CA GLY A 95 -1.88 -8.46 -4.76
C GLY A 95 -1.72 -7.82 -6.14
N ARG A 96 -2.13 -8.52 -7.20
CA ARG A 96 -2.08 -8.00 -8.59
C ARG A 96 -2.78 -6.64 -8.74
N LYS A 97 -3.91 -6.44 -8.06
CA LYS A 97 -4.66 -5.16 -8.11
C LYS A 97 -3.82 -4.00 -7.57
N THR A 98 -3.22 -4.20 -6.40
CA THR A 98 -2.33 -3.23 -5.76
C THR A 98 -1.09 -2.97 -6.61
N ALA A 99 -0.48 -4.03 -7.14
CA ALA A 99 0.68 -3.91 -8.03
C ALA A 99 0.36 -3.11 -9.30
N ASN A 100 -0.78 -3.37 -9.95
CA ASN A 100 -1.23 -2.57 -11.09
C ASN A 100 -1.41 -1.10 -10.72
N CYS A 101 -2.08 -0.80 -9.60
CA CYS A 101 -2.24 0.59 -9.14
C CYS A 101 -0.88 1.30 -8.99
N ILE A 102 0.11 0.66 -8.36
CA ILE A 102 1.45 1.24 -8.20
C ILE A 102 2.15 1.43 -9.55
N LEU A 103 2.10 0.44 -10.44
CA LEU A 103 2.71 0.50 -11.77
C LEU A 103 2.11 1.60 -12.64
N GLY A 104 0.78 1.76 -12.61
CA GLY A 104 0.07 2.78 -13.36
C GLY A 104 0.34 4.18 -12.83
N GLU A 105 0.17 4.38 -11.52
CA GLU A 105 0.23 5.71 -10.89
C GLU A 105 1.66 6.23 -10.71
N CYS A 106 2.60 5.38 -10.28
CA CYS A 106 3.96 5.83 -9.97
C CYS A 106 4.93 5.73 -11.15
N PHE A 107 4.73 4.73 -12.02
CA PHE A 107 5.73 4.37 -13.04
C PHE A 107 5.22 4.57 -14.47
N ASN A 108 3.98 5.05 -14.67
CA ASN A 108 3.34 5.22 -15.97
C ASN A 108 3.37 3.95 -16.84
N ILE A 109 3.43 2.77 -16.22
CA ILE A 109 3.42 1.49 -16.91
C ILE A 109 1.95 1.11 -17.16
N PRO A 110 1.54 0.85 -18.42
CA PRO A 110 0.17 0.46 -18.72
C PRO A 110 -0.24 -0.75 -17.88
N SER A 111 -1.21 -0.55 -17.00
CA SER A 111 -1.68 -1.56 -16.07
C SER A 111 -3.21 -1.57 -16.06
N MET A 112 -3.82 -2.74 -16.06
CA MET A 112 -5.27 -2.89 -16.06
C MET A 112 -5.76 -3.33 -14.69
N VAL A 113 -6.38 -2.41 -13.95
CA VAL A 113 -6.99 -2.68 -12.66
C VAL A 113 -8.39 -3.25 -12.88
N ILE A 114 -8.51 -4.57 -13.00
CA ILE A 114 -9.82 -5.25 -13.10
C ILE A 114 -10.34 -5.51 -11.69
N ASP A 115 -11.52 -4.97 -11.37
CA ASP A 115 -12.22 -5.26 -10.13
C ASP A 115 -13.67 -5.69 -10.35
N THR A 116 -14.38 -6.00 -9.27
CA THR A 116 -15.77 -6.48 -9.33
C THR A 116 -16.71 -5.46 -9.98
N HIS A 117 -16.41 -4.16 -9.89
CA HIS A 117 -17.22 -3.13 -10.55
C HIS A 117 -16.98 -3.18 -12.07
N MET A 118 -15.72 -3.29 -12.50
CA MET A 118 -15.39 -3.47 -13.92
C MET A 118 -15.98 -4.76 -14.50
N ILE A 119 -15.84 -5.89 -13.79
CA ILE A 119 -16.41 -7.18 -14.22
C ILE A 119 -17.94 -7.06 -14.35
N ARG A 120 -18.59 -6.39 -13.40
CA ARG A 120 -20.04 -6.16 -13.46
C ARG A 120 -20.42 -5.33 -14.68
N ILE A 121 -19.68 -4.28 -15.00
CA ILE A 121 -19.94 -3.45 -16.19
C ILE A 121 -19.70 -4.25 -17.48
N MET A 122 -18.61 -5.03 -17.54
CA MET A 122 -18.30 -5.87 -18.70
C MET A 122 -19.37 -6.92 -18.95
N ASN A 123 -20.00 -7.45 -17.90
CA ASN A 123 -21.12 -8.39 -18.03
C ASN A 123 -22.45 -7.71 -18.40
N LEU A 124 -22.52 -6.37 -18.39
CA LEU A 124 -23.69 -5.58 -18.77
C LEU A 124 -23.59 -5.02 -20.20
N LEU A 125 -22.44 -5.20 -20.87
CA LEU A 125 -22.17 -4.81 -22.25
C LEU A 125 -22.17 -6.05 -23.16
#